data_AF-A0A1G3RML0-F1
#
_entry.id   AF-A0A1G3RML0-F1
#
_cell.length_a   1.000
_cell.length_b   1.000
_cell.length_c   1.000
_cell.angle_alpha   90.00
_cell.angle_beta   90.00
_cell.angle_gamma   90.00
#
_symmetry.space_group_name_H-M   'P 1'
#
loop_
_entity.id
_entity.type
_entity.pdbx_description
1 polymer ?
#
loop_
_entity_poly.entity_id
_entity_poly.type
_entity_poly.pdbx_seq_one_letter_code
_entity_poly.pdbx_strand_id
1 'polypeptide(L)'
;MDDTDLKGLSAAEARAYVLEFITTLKSTERALAAVDQDLALWNKRAELAAAKAATGLEAAARAKVDELSAKRSALESERAELSAKVARLKERLPLATASERSVDADLLLAQLQMATGEALGGPSPELERELASLGTSSLGEEDALAALKRSLSQTAQDDKPHSNDDPQTNDSQNHDKEEN
;
A
#
# COMPACT_ATOMS: atom_id res chain seq x y z
N MET A 1 14.08 -23.49 19.39
CA MET A 1 14.26 -22.09 18.95
C MET A 1 13.98 -22.07 17.46
N ASP A 2 13.13 -21.18 16.97
CA ASP A 2 12.88 -21.05 15.54
C ASP A 2 13.99 -20.19 14.93
N ASP A 3 14.80 -20.77 14.03
CA ASP A 3 15.87 -20.06 13.28
C ASP A 3 15.34 -18.91 12.39
N THR A 4 14.03 -18.73 12.34
CA THR A 4 13.36 -17.67 11.57
C THR A 4 12.84 -16.53 12.46
N ASP A 5 13.10 -16.56 13.77
CA ASP A 5 12.71 -15.48 14.68
C ASP A 5 13.72 -14.33 14.59
N LEU A 6 13.21 -13.14 14.30
CA LEU A 6 13.99 -11.89 14.19
C LEU A 6 13.81 -11.00 15.42
N LYS A 7 13.07 -11.45 16.45
CA LYS A 7 12.85 -10.68 17.67
C LYS A 7 14.16 -10.40 18.41
N GLY A 8 14.32 -9.16 18.86
CA GLY A 8 15.48 -8.73 19.64
C GLY A 8 16.71 -8.33 18.80
N LEU A 9 16.64 -8.50 17.46
CA LEU A 9 17.64 -7.95 16.55
C LEU A 9 17.26 -6.54 16.12
N SER A 10 18.25 -5.66 15.98
CA SER A 10 18.05 -4.41 15.26
C SER A 10 17.73 -4.67 13.79
N ALA A 11 17.15 -3.71 13.07
CA ALA A 11 16.86 -3.88 11.65
C ALA A 11 18.13 -4.03 10.82
N ALA A 12 19.26 -3.46 11.27
CA ALA A 12 20.56 -3.67 10.64
C ALA A 12 21.03 -5.12 10.80
N GLU A 13 20.98 -5.65 12.02
CA GLU A 13 21.35 -7.03 12.33
C GLU A 13 20.41 -8.05 11.68
N ALA A 14 19.09 -7.80 11.71
CA ALA A 14 18.10 -8.63 11.04
C ALA A 14 18.36 -8.70 9.54
N ARG A 15 18.67 -7.57 8.88
CA ARG A 15 19.05 -7.55 7.45
C ARG A 15 20.32 -8.35 7.19
N ALA A 16 21.35 -8.17 8.02
CA ALA A 16 22.60 -8.92 7.91
C ALA A 16 22.37 -10.43 8.05
N TYR A 17 21.58 -10.84 9.04
CA TYR A 17 21.20 -12.22 9.27
C TYR A 17 20.47 -12.82 8.06
N VAL A 18 19.47 -12.14 7.50
CA VAL A 18 18.79 -12.61 6.27
C VAL A 18 19.77 -12.73 5.10
N LEU A 19 20.74 -11.83 4.98
CA LEU A 19 21.74 -11.85 3.92
C LEU A 19 22.69 -13.06 4.04
N GLU A 20 23.02 -13.50 5.25
CA GLU A 20 23.79 -14.73 5.48
C GLU A 20 23.05 -15.95 4.90
N PHE A 21 21.76 -16.11 5.22
CA PHE A 21 20.96 -17.21 4.67
C PHE A 21 20.83 -17.15 3.14
N ILE A 22 20.69 -15.96 2.57
CA ILE A 22 20.67 -15.77 1.11
C ILE A 22 22.02 -16.17 0.50
N THR A 23 23.12 -15.83 1.15
CA THR A 23 24.47 -16.15 0.69
C THR A 23 24.72 -17.66 0.73
N THR A 24 24.32 -18.31 1.82
CA THR A 24 24.38 -19.77 1.95
C THR A 24 23.52 -20.44 0.87
N LEU A 25 22.27 -20.00 0.67
CA LEU A 25 21.41 -20.50 -0.40
C LEU A 25 22.07 -20.39 -1.78
N LYS A 26 22.70 -19.24 -2.08
CA LYS A 26 23.41 -19.04 -3.35
C LYS A 26 24.65 -19.93 -3.48
N SER A 27 25.35 -20.19 -2.37
CA SER A 27 26.47 -21.14 -2.35
C SER A 27 25.99 -22.57 -2.64
N THR A 28 24.90 -23.01 -2.00
CA THR A 28 24.28 -24.33 -2.21
C THR A 28 23.78 -24.47 -3.65
N GLU A 29 23.18 -23.43 -4.25
CA GLU A 29 22.80 -23.40 -5.67
C GLU A 29 24.00 -23.57 -6.62
N ARG A 30 25.14 -22.93 -6.31
CA ARG A 30 26.37 -23.12 -7.10
C ARG A 30 26.94 -24.53 -6.94
N ALA A 31 26.90 -25.08 -5.73
CA ALA A 31 27.34 -26.45 -5.47
C ALA A 31 26.49 -27.47 -6.24
N LEU A 32 25.16 -27.26 -6.31
CA LEU A 32 24.27 -28.07 -7.16
C LEU A 32 24.68 -28.01 -8.63
N ALA A 33 24.90 -26.81 -9.17
CA ALA A 33 25.31 -26.65 -10.56
C ALA A 33 26.64 -27.36 -10.87
N ALA A 34 27.60 -27.35 -9.93
CA ALA A 34 28.85 -28.09 -10.07
C ALA A 34 28.63 -29.61 -10.05
N VAL A 35 27.80 -30.12 -9.13
CA VAL A 35 27.47 -31.55 -9.07
C VAL A 35 26.71 -32.01 -10.33
N ASP A 36 25.83 -31.18 -10.88
CA ASP A 36 25.13 -31.47 -12.14
C ASP A 36 26.10 -31.59 -13.33
N GLN A 37 27.12 -30.74 -13.39
CA GLN A 37 28.19 -30.83 -14.40
C GLN A 37 29.00 -32.13 -14.24
N ASP A 38 29.37 -32.46 -13.01
CA ASP A 38 30.10 -33.70 -12.70
C ASP A 38 29.26 -34.94 -13.06
N LEU A 39 27.98 -34.96 -12.72
CA LEU A 39 27.05 -36.03 -13.09
C LEU A 39 26.97 -36.21 -14.61
N ALA A 40 26.82 -35.12 -15.35
CA ALA A 40 26.78 -35.19 -16.81
C ALA A 40 28.08 -35.77 -17.39
N LEU A 41 29.22 -35.42 -16.82
CA LEU A 41 30.53 -35.95 -17.21
C LEU A 41 30.69 -37.43 -16.87
N TRP A 42 30.31 -37.85 -15.66
CA TRP A 42 30.43 -39.25 -15.23
C TRP A 42 29.45 -40.18 -15.93
N ASN A 43 28.24 -39.70 -16.26
CA ASN A 43 27.31 -40.43 -17.11
C ASN A 43 27.90 -40.70 -18.51
N LYS A 44 28.46 -39.68 -19.16
CA LYS A 44 29.15 -39.86 -20.45
C LYS A 44 30.32 -40.85 -20.35
N ARG A 45 31.06 -40.84 -19.24
CA ARG A 45 32.14 -41.81 -19.00
C ARG A 45 31.62 -43.24 -18.84
N ALA A 46 30.52 -43.42 -18.11
CA ALA A 46 29.88 -44.72 -17.95
C ALA A 46 29.36 -45.27 -19.31
N GLU A 47 28.71 -44.41 -20.11
CA GLU A 47 28.26 -44.75 -21.46
C GLU A 47 29.43 -45.14 -22.38
N LEU A 48 30.52 -44.38 -22.36
CA LEU A 48 31.71 -44.69 -23.15
C LEU A 48 32.37 -46.01 -22.73
N ALA A 49 32.41 -46.30 -21.43
CA ALA A 49 32.94 -47.55 -20.90
C ALA A 49 32.07 -48.74 -21.31
N ALA A 50 30.74 -48.59 -21.25
CA ALA A 50 29.78 -49.58 -21.71
C ALA A 50 29.93 -49.85 -23.23
N ALA A 51 30.04 -48.80 -24.04
CA ALA A 51 30.24 -48.91 -25.49
C ALA A 51 31.56 -49.62 -25.86
N LYS A 52 32.58 -49.52 -25.00
CA LYS A 52 33.87 -50.21 -25.17
C LYS A 52 33.92 -51.59 -24.49
N ALA A 53 32.79 -52.08 -23.95
CA ALA A 53 32.69 -53.31 -23.16
C ALA A 53 33.71 -53.39 -21.99
N ALA A 54 34.12 -52.24 -21.45
CA ALA A 54 35.04 -52.14 -20.34
C ALA A 54 34.28 -52.17 -19.00
N THR A 55 33.74 -53.34 -18.66
CA THR A 55 32.80 -53.55 -17.55
C THR A 55 33.29 -53.05 -16.19
N GLY A 56 34.59 -53.19 -15.89
CA GLY A 56 35.17 -52.68 -14.64
C GLY A 56 35.15 -51.15 -14.54
N LEU A 57 35.42 -50.46 -15.65
CA LEU A 57 35.37 -48.99 -15.70
C LEU A 57 33.93 -48.48 -15.69
N GLU A 58 33.02 -49.19 -16.34
CA GLU A 58 31.59 -48.89 -16.31
C GLU A 58 31.05 -48.98 -14.87
N ALA A 59 31.34 -50.07 -14.15
CA ALA A 59 30.91 -50.26 -12.77
C ALA A 59 31.44 -49.15 -11.85
N ALA A 60 32.72 -48.79 -11.99
CA ALA A 60 33.32 -47.71 -11.21
C ALA A 60 32.70 -46.33 -11.53
N ALA A 61 32.44 -46.06 -12.82
CA ALA A 61 31.80 -44.81 -13.24
C ALA A 61 30.35 -44.72 -12.74
N ARG A 62 29.58 -45.82 -12.78
CA ARG A 62 28.21 -45.87 -12.24
C ARG A 62 28.19 -45.67 -10.73
N ALA A 63 29.11 -46.30 -9.99
CA ALA A 63 29.22 -46.06 -8.55
C ALA A 63 29.48 -44.57 -8.22
N LYS A 64 30.25 -43.86 -9.06
CA LYS A 64 30.44 -42.41 -8.92
C LYS A 64 29.21 -41.60 -9.30
N VAL A 65 28.44 -42.01 -10.31
CA VAL A 65 27.14 -41.41 -10.62
C VAL A 65 26.19 -41.56 -9.43
N ASP A 66 26.12 -42.74 -8.82
CA ASP A 66 25.26 -42.99 -7.66
C ASP A 66 25.66 -42.11 -6.47
N GLU A 67 26.95 -42.01 -6.15
CA GLU A 67 27.48 -41.13 -5.10
C GLU A 67 27.12 -39.65 -5.34
N LEU A 68 27.35 -39.15 -6.56
CA LEU A 68 27.03 -37.78 -6.92
C LEU A 68 25.53 -37.51 -6.95
N SER A 69 24.72 -38.50 -7.33
CA SER A 69 23.25 -38.39 -7.32
C SER A 69 22.71 -38.29 -5.89
N ALA A 70 23.26 -39.06 -4.95
CA ALA A 70 22.93 -38.96 -3.54
C ALA A 70 23.32 -37.59 -2.97
N LYS A 71 24.51 -37.09 -3.33
CA LYS A 71 24.96 -35.74 -2.96
C LYS A 71 24.05 -34.65 -3.53
N ARG A 72 23.64 -34.78 -4.79
CA ARG A 72 22.70 -33.85 -5.44
C ARG A 72 21.37 -33.81 -4.68
N SER A 73 20.79 -34.96 -4.36
CA SER A 73 19.53 -35.04 -3.59
C SER A 73 19.64 -34.41 -2.21
N ALA A 74 20.77 -34.59 -1.51
CA ALA A 74 21.00 -33.95 -0.23
C ALA A 74 21.06 -32.41 -0.35
N LEU A 75 21.79 -31.89 -1.34
CA LEU A 75 21.88 -30.45 -1.61
C LEU A 75 20.53 -29.85 -2.08
N GLU A 76 19.71 -30.62 -2.80
CA GLU A 76 18.36 -30.18 -3.19
C GLU A 76 17.44 -30.04 -1.97
N SER A 77 17.51 -30.98 -1.02
CA SER A 77 16.78 -30.87 0.26
C SER A 77 17.23 -29.63 1.04
N GLU A 78 18.54 -29.43 1.19
CA GLU A 78 19.10 -28.27 1.88
C GLU A 78 18.68 -26.95 1.20
N ARG A 79 18.73 -26.89 -0.13
CA ARG A 79 18.25 -25.74 -0.91
C ARG A 79 16.78 -25.47 -0.63
N ALA A 80 15.93 -26.51 -0.63
CA ALA A 80 14.50 -26.36 -0.37
C ALA A 80 14.26 -25.79 1.05
N GLU A 81 14.95 -26.33 2.05
CA GLU A 81 14.88 -25.86 3.44
C GLU A 81 15.35 -24.40 3.57
N LEU A 82 16.52 -24.06 3.02
CA LEU A 82 17.06 -22.70 3.04
C LEU A 82 16.14 -21.72 2.30
N SER A 83 15.57 -22.13 1.17
CA SER A 83 14.63 -21.29 0.42
C SER A 83 13.36 -20.98 1.22
N ALA A 84 12.84 -21.96 1.95
CA ALA A 84 11.69 -21.78 2.84
C ALA A 84 12.03 -20.88 4.02
N LYS A 85 13.22 -21.05 4.64
CA LYS A 85 13.71 -20.17 5.71
C LYS A 85 13.87 -18.74 5.22
N VAL A 86 14.53 -18.52 4.07
CA VAL A 86 14.70 -17.19 3.47
C VAL A 86 13.35 -16.54 3.15
N ALA A 87 12.37 -17.28 2.64
CA ALA A 87 11.04 -16.75 2.36
C ALA A 87 10.35 -16.24 3.65
N ARG A 88 10.37 -17.05 4.72
CA ARG A 88 9.83 -16.65 6.03
C ARG A 88 10.57 -15.45 6.62
N LEU A 89 11.90 -15.44 6.55
CA LEU A 89 12.73 -14.34 7.03
C LEU A 89 12.41 -13.03 6.29
N LYS A 90 12.23 -13.08 4.96
CA LYS A 90 11.83 -11.91 4.16
C LYS A 90 10.44 -11.39 4.50
N GLU A 91 9.51 -12.27 4.82
CA GLU A 91 8.17 -11.89 5.28
C GLU A 91 8.21 -11.20 6.66
N ARG A 92 9.09 -11.65 7.56
CA ARG A 92 9.23 -11.12 8.93
C ARG A 92 10.07 -9.83 9.00
N LEU A 93 10.95 -9.60 8.04
CA LEU A 93 11.89 -8.48 8.05
C LEU A 93 11.19 -7.10 8.12
N PRO A 94 10.11 -6.81 7.38
CA PRO A 94 9.39 -5.54 7.50
C PRO A 94 8.83 -5.32 8.91
N LEU A 95 8.34 -6.37 9.58
CA LEU A 95 7.80 -6.27 10.94
C LEU A 95 8.91 -5.90 11.95
N ALA A 96 10.10 -6.50 11.81
CA ALA A 96 11.25 -6.13 12.62
C ALA A 96 11.64 -4.66 12.41
N THR A 97 11.63 -4.18 11.16
CA THR A 97 11.94 -2.77 10.87
C THR A 97 10.87 -1.78 11.33
N ALA A 98 9.59 -2.19 11.34
CA ALA A 98 8.49 -1.38 11.84
C ALA A 98 8.53 -1.27 13.37
N SER A 99 8.98 -2.32 14.05
CA SER A 99 9.18 -2.31 15.51
C SER A 99 10.20 -1.27 15.96
N GLU A 100 11.26 -1.03 15.19
CA GLU A 100 12.24 0.04 15.48
C GLU A 100 11.71 1.44 15.20
N ARG A 101 10.76 1.58 14.28
CA ARG A 101 10.08 2.85 13.99
C ARG A 101 8.86 3.09 14.89
N SER A 102 8.71 2.31 15.95
CA SER A 102 7.62 2.53 16.89
C SER A 102 7.71 3.95 17.45
N VAL A 103 6.62 4.69 17.27
CA VAL A 103 6.48 6.06 17.76
C VAL A 103 6.21 5.96 19.26
N ASP A 104 6.92 6.77 20.06
CA ASP A 104 6.61 6.94 21.47
C ASP A 104 5.15 7.42 21.59
N ALA A 105 4.28 6.55 22.15
CA ALA A 105 2.85 6.79 22.22
C ALA A 105 2.53 8.01 23.10
N ASP A 106 3.33 8.24 24.14
CA ASP A 106 3.14 9.37 25.05
C ASP A 106 3.59 10.67 24.37
N LEU A 107 4.70 10.64 23.62
CA LEU A 107 5.13 11.77 22.81
C LEU A 107 4.11 12.12 21.71
N LEU A 108 3.58 11.11 21.02
CA LEU A 108 2.58 11.30 19.98
C LEU A 108 1.27 11.86 20.56
N LEU A 109 0.85 11.37 21.72
CA LEU A 109 -0.32 11.87 22.43
C LEU A 109 -0.11 13.35 22.82
N ALA A 110 1.06 13.70 23.37
CA ALA A 110 1.38 15.07 23.72
C ALA A 110 1.37 15.99 22.48
N GLN A 111 1.92 15.54 21.35
CA GLN A 111 1.89 16.28 20.09
C GLN A 111 0.46 16.49 19.58
N LEU A 112 -0.41 15.48 19.68
CA LEU A 112 -1.82 15.59 19.31
C LEU A 112 -2.59 16.55 20.22
N GLN A 113 -2.35 16.51 21.53
CA GLN A 113 -2.97 17.42 22.50
C GLN A 113 -2.54 18.88 22.26
N MET A 114 -1.29 19.12 21.88
CA MET A 114 -0.83 20.45 21.50
C MET A 114 -1.46 20.92 20.18
N ALA A 115 -1.54 20.05 19.17
CA ALA A 115 -2.11 20.40 17.87
C ALA A 115 -3.62 20.68 17.92
N THR A 116 -4.35 19.99 18.80
CA THR A 116 -5.80 20.17 19.01
C THR A 116 -6.13 21.27 20.01
N GLY A 117 -5.13 21.84 20.70
CA GLY A 117 -5.33 22.83 21.75
C GLY A 117 -5.83 22.25 23.08
N GLU A 118 -6.02 20.93 23.19
CA GLU A 118 -6.37 20.27 24.46
C GLU A 118 -5.31 20.50 25.55
N ALA A 119 -4.03 20.53 25.17
CA ALA A 119 -2.93 20.84 26.10
C ALA A 119 -2.99 22.28 26.65
N LEU A 120 -3.73 23.18 26.00
CA LEU A 120 -3.95 24.56 26.42
C LEU A 120 -5.27 24.75 27.21
N GLY A 121 -5.95 23.65 27.57
CA GLY A 121 -7.21 23.66 28.32
C GLY A 121 -8.46 23.32 27.48
N GLY A 122 -8.28 22.81 26.25
CA GLY A 122 -9.38 22.51 25.33
C GLY A 122 -10.00 23.78 24.71
N PRO A 123 -11.00 23.65 23.82
CA PRO A 123 -11.80 24.81 23.44
C PRO A 123 -12.38 25.41 24.71
N SER A 124 -12.19 26.73 24.92
CA SER A 124 -12.75 27.35 26.11
C SER A 124 -14.27 27.14 26.12
N PRO A 125 -14.90 26.99 27.30
CA PRO A 125 -16.36 26.87 27.38
C PRO A 125 -17.08 28.10 26.78
N GLU A 126 -16.37 29.21 26.61
CA GLU A 126 -16.83 30.40 25.88
C GLU A 126 -16.81 30.17 24.36
N LEU A 127 -15.76 29.57 23.82
CA LEU A 127 -15.68 29.18 22.40
C LEU A 127 -16.73 28.11 22.04
N GLU A 128 -16.98 27.14 22.94
CA GLU A 128 -18.05 26.15 22.74
C GLU A 128 -19.44 26.79 22.75
N ARG A 129 -19.66 27.77 23.63
CA ARG A 129 -20.90 28.57 23.67
C ARG A 129 -21.03 29.47 22.44
N GLU A 130 -19.95 30.08 21.97
CA GLU A 130 -19.96 30.87 20.74
C GLU A 130 -20.26 30.00 19.52
N LEU A 131 -19.64 28.82 19.39
CA LEU A 131 -19.93 27.88 18.31
C LEU A 131 -21.38 27.37 18.36
N ALA A 132 -21.89 27.07 19.56
CA ALA A 132 -23.30 26.72 19.76
C ALA A 132 -24.25 27.90 19.46
N SER A 133 -23.83 29.14 19.74
CA SER A 133 -24.58 30.36 19.42
C SER A 133 -24.58 30.67 17.92
N LEU A 134 -23.48 30.36 17.21
CA LEU A 134 -23.38 30.44 15.75
C LEU A 134 -24.21 29.36 15.07
N GLY A 135 -24.21 28.13 15.61
CA GLY A 135 -25.07 27.04 15.15
C GLY A 135 -26.57 27.30 15.39
N THR A 136 -26.92 28.08 16.42
CA THR A 136 -28.30 28.55 16.65
C THR A 136 -28.64 29.84 15.90
N SER A 137 -27.65 30.64 15.51
CA SER A 137 -27.85 31.81 14.64
C SER A 137 -28.21 31.44 13.19
N SER A 138 -27.96 30.20 12.77
CA SER A 138 -28.52 29.63 11.52
C SER A 138 -30.05 29.54 11.53
N LEU A 139 -30.71 29.57 12.70
CA LEU A 139 -32.18 29.68 12.80
C LEU A 139 -32.71 31.07 12.43
N GLY A 140 -31.83 32.05 12.18
CA GLY A 140 -32.19 33.37 11.67
C GLY A 140 -32.17 33.49 10.15
N GLU A 141 -31.64 32.50 9.42
CA GLU A 141 -31.60 32.54 7.95
C GLU A 141 -32.99 32.42 7.34
N GLU A 142 -33.90 31.66 7.97
CA GLU A 142 -35.29 31.54 7.51
C GLU A 142 -36.08 32.84 7.71
N ASP A 143 -35.83 33.60 8.78
CA ASP A 143 -36.51 34.87 9.03
C ASP A 143 -35.91 36.01 8.17
N ALA A 144 -34.59 35.96 7.91
CA ALA A 144 -33.94 36.84 6.94
C ALA A 144 -34.40 36.57 5.49
N LEU A 145 -34.55 35.31 5.09
CA LEU A 145 -35.15 34.91 3.81
C LEU A 145 -36.64 35.28 3.74
N ALA A 146 -37.39 35.12 4.83
CA ALA A 146 -38.79 35.52 4.90
C ALA A 146 -38.96 37.03 4.80
N ALA A 147 -38.08 37.82 5.44
CA ALA A 147 -38.05 39.27 5.33
C ALA A 147 -37.69 39.74 3.91
N LEU A 148 -36.72 39.10 3.25
CA LEU A 148 -36.36 39.37 1.86
C LEU A 148 -37.48 38.98 0.89
N LYS A 149 -38.18 37.86 1.14
CA LYS A 149 -39.34 37.43 0.34
C LYS A 149 -40.53 38.37 0.54
N ARG A 150 -40.72 38.92 1.73
CA ARG A 150 -41.73 39.96 2.02
C ARG A 150 -41.40 41.27 1.32
N SER A 151 -40.15 41.73 1.34
CA SER A 151 -39.77 42.95 0.63
C SER A 151 -39.91 42.79 -0.89
N LEU A 152 -39.61 41.61 -1.44
CA LEU A 152 -39.77 41.30 -2.86
C LEU A 152 -41.23 41.19 -3.31
N SER A 153 -42.13 40.70 -2.43
CA SER A 153 -43.58 40.65 -2.72
C SER A 153 -44.27 42.01 -2.51
N GLN A 154 -43.77 42.83 -1.59
CA GLN A 154 -44.26 44.19 -1.36
C GLN A 154 -43.86 45.15 -2.49
N THR A 155 -42.66 44.98 -3.06
CA THR A 155 -42.25 45.69 -4.30
C THR A 155 -42.98 45.19 -5.56
N ALA A 156 -43.54 43.98 -5.54
CA ALA A 156 -44.38 43.46 -6.62
C ALA A 156 -45.88 43.80 -6.49
N GLN A 157 -46.32 44.44 -5.39
CA GLN A 157 -47.72 44.82 -5.14
C GLN A 157 -48.01 46.32 -5.27
N ASP A 158 -47.00 47.17 -5.47
CA ASP A 158 -47.15 48.62 -5.74
C ASP A 158 -47.29 48.98 -7.24
N ASP A 159 -47.41 47.99 -8.13
CA ASP A 159 -47.58 48.23 -9.57
C ASP A 159 -48.89 47.62 -10.10
N LYS A 160 -50.01 48.12 -9.56
CA LYS A 160 -51.36 47.88 -10.09
C LYS A 160 -51.96 49.23 -10.53
N PRO A 161 -51.88 49.62 -11.81
CA PRO A 161 -52.32 50.94 -12.25
C PRO A 161 -53.86 51.05 -12.32
N HIS A 162 -54.29 52.27 -12.04
CA HIS A 162 -55.64 52.80 -12.10
C HIS A 162 -56.35 52.60 -13.46
N SER A 163 -57.67 52.36 -13.37
CA SER A 163 -58.78 53.02 -14.10
C SER A 163 -58.66 53.31 -15.60
N ASN A 164 -59.62 52.77 -16.38
CA ASN A 164 -60.49 53.45 -17.37
C ASN A 164 -60.27 54.99 -17.49
N ASP A 165 -60.24 55.64 -18.66
CA ASP A 165 -61.07 55.51 -19.86
C ASP A 165 -60.39 56.13 -21.11
N ASP A 166 -60.89 55.65 -22.27
CA ASP A 166 -61.04 56.28 -23.58
C ASP A 166 -59.93 56.31 -24.67
N PRO A 167 -60.35 56.23 -25.97
CA PRO A 167 -59.50 55.80 -27.08
C PRO A 167 -59.13 56.94 -28.04
N GLN A 168 -57.94 56.89 -28.63
CA GLN A 168 -57.70 57.36 -29.99
C GLN A 168 -56.63 56.52 -30.71
N THR A 169 -57.10 55.86 -31.77
CA THR A 169 -56.50 55.74 -33.12
C THR A 169 -55.10 56.33 -33.35
N ASN A 170 -54.14 55.50 -33.75
CA ASN A 170 -53.55 55.42 -35.09
C ASN A 170 -52.43 54.37 -35.03
N ASP A 171 -52.55 53.25 -35.73
CA ASP A 171 -52.32 53.09 -37.17
C ASP A 171 -50.81 53.12 -37.52
N SER A 172 -50.43 52.09 -38.27
CA SER A 172 -49.18 51.94 -39.02
C SER A 172 -47.90 51.67 -38.22
N GLN A 173 -46.99 50.81 -38.65
CA GLN A 173 -46.96 49.72 -39.63
C GLN A 173 -45.54 49.14 -39.52
N ASN A 174 -45.46 47.82 -39.65
CA ASN A 174 -44.42 47.09 -40.39
C ASN A 174 -42.94 47.03 -39.96
N HIS A 175 -42.47 45.82 -40.29
CA HIS A 175 -41.16 45.39 -40.75
C HIS A 175 -40.11 45.08 -39.68
N ASP A 176 -39.89 43.78 -39.46
CA ASP A 176 -39.05 42.89 -40.27
C ASP A 176 -37.57 43.15 -40.03
N LYS A 177 -36.93 42.19 -39.36
CA LYS A 177 -35.74 41.43 -39.79
C LYS A 177 -35.11 40.82 -38.54
N GLU A 178 -35.02 39.50 -38.41
CA GLU A 178 -34.10 38.60 -39.15
C GLU A 178 -32.62 39.00 -39.00
N GLU A 179 -31.81 37.94 -38.89
CA GLU A 179 -30.35 37.84 -38.90
C GLU A 179 -29.69 37.96 -37.51
N ASN A 180 -29.28 36.83 -36.90
CA ASN A 180 -28.17 35.91 -37.22
C ASN A 180 -26.87 36.36 -36.55
#